data_AF-A0A2K8ZAM1-F1
#
_entry.id   AF-A0A2K8ZAM1-F1
#
_cell.length_a   1.000
_cell.length_b   1.000
_cell.length_c   1.000
_cell.angle_alpha   90.00
_cell.angle_beta   90.00
_cell.angle_gamma   90.00
#
_symmetry.space_group_name_H-M   'P 1'
#
loop_
_entity.id
_entity.type
_entity.pdbx_description
1 polymer ?
#
loop_
_entity_poly.entity_id
_entity_poly.type
_entity_poly.pdbx_seq_one_letter_code
_entity_poly.pdbx_strand_id
1 'polypeptide(L)'
;MAINKAPIDLPKPAAVVAEKKIPEKKIQEFINRGGKPTSRGEEAAETGGTKSIKLIVKDAEMSAIKVLRDKRPSRSRKIPISVHDWVIEAILEKIERDQKKYGLTLL
;
A
#
# COMPACT_ATOMS: atom_id res chain seq x y z
N MET A 1 -57.88 -2.07 25.97
CA MET A 1 -56.57 -2.72 25.74
C MET A 1 -55.86 -2.85 27.07
N ALA A 2 -55.66 -4.07 27.57
CA ALA A 2 -54.59 -4.41 28.52
C ALA A 2 -54.50 -5.95 28.54
N ILE A 3 -53.35 -6.45 28.13
CA ILE A 3 -53.03 -7.86 27.90
C ILE A 3 -52.47 -8.42 29.20
N ASN A 4 -53.12 -9.44 29.76
CA ASN A 4 -52.60 -10.21 30.89
C ASN A 4 -51.41 -11.04 30.42
N LYS A 5 -50.23 -10.80 30.99
CA LYS A 5 -48.97 -11.47 30.66
C LYS A 5 -48.83 -12.72 31.53
N ALA A 6 -48.99 -13.90 30.94
CA ALA A 6 -48.66 -15.16 31.59
C ALA A 6 -47.12 -15.33 31.68
N PRO A 7 -46.59 -16.00 32.72
CA PRO A 7 -45.15 -16.25 32.85
C PRO A 7 -44.74 -17.37 31.90
N ILE A 8 -43.68 -17.13 31.13
CA ILE A 8 -43.05 -18.13 30.26
C ILE A 8 -41.93 -18.78 31.09
N ASP A 9 -42.16 -20.02 31.52
CA ASP A 9 -41.13 -20.88 32.11
C ASP A 9 -40.07 -21.22 31.06
N LEU A 10 -38.86 -20.70 31.26
CA LEU A 10 -37.69 -21.09 30.50
C LEU A 10 -36.98 -22.27 31.20
N PRO A 11 -36.81 -23.42 30.53
CA PRO A 11 -36.14 -24.57 31.12
C PRO A 11 -34.64 -24.33 31.28
N LYS A 12 -34.16 -24.72 32.46
CA LYS A 12 -32.75 -24.76 32.91
C LYS A 12 -31.89 -25.63 31.98
N PRO A 13 -30.80 -25.13 31.37
CA PRO A 13 -29.82 -26.00 30.74
C PRO A 13 -28.79 -26.51 31.74
N ALA A 14 -28.57 -27.82 31.63
CA ALA A 14 -27.80 -28.68 32.49
C ALA A 14 -26.27 -28.50 32.38
N ALA A 15 -25.60 -29.10 33.36
CA ALA A 15 -24.16 -29.12 33.58
C ALA A 15 -23.31 -29.63 32.42
N VAL A 16 -22.17 -28.97 32.21
CA VAL A 16 -20.93 -29.48 31.60
C VAL A 16 -19.84 -28.47 32.03
N VAL A 17 -18.67 -28.82 32.54
CA VAL A 17 -17.64 -29.65 31.91
C VAL A 17 -16.68 -30.15 33.00
N ALA A 18 -16.50 -31.48 33.07
CA ALA A 18 -15.39 -32.10 33.80
C ALA A 18 -14.06 -31.65 33.18
N GLU A 19 -13.14 -31.15 34.00
CA GLU A 19 -11.79 -30.75 33.61
C GLU A 19 -11.04 -31.94 32.97
N LYS A 20 -10.98 -31.98 31.64
CA LYS A 20 -10.13 -32.92 30.92
C LYS A 20 -8.68 -32.47 31.12
N LYS A 21 -7.94 -33.15 31.99
CA LYS A 21 -6.48 -33.00 32.12
C LYS A 21 -5.83 -33.28 30.76
N ILE A 22 -5.46 -32.21 30.06
CA ILE A 22 -4.72 -32.32 28.81
C ILE A 22 -3.33 -32.85 29.16
N PRO A 23 -2.85 -33.93 28.52
CA PRO A 23 -1.51 -34.46 28.80
C PRO A 23 -0.47 -33.42 28.40
N GLU A 24 0.49 -33.15 29.30
CA GLU A 24 1.53 -32.12 29.15
C GLU A 24 2.28 -32.20 27.81
N LYS A 25 2.42 -33.42 27.25
CA LYS A 25 3.04 -33.66 25.94
C LYS A 25 2.35 -32.89 24.80
N LYS A 26 1.02 -32.77 24.83
CA LYS A 26 0.26 -32.00 23.82
C LYS A 26 0.44 -30.49 23.99
N ILE A 27 0.73 -30.03 25.20
CA ILE A 27 1.02 -28.62 25.48
C ILE A 27 2.42 -28.28 24.95
N GLN A 28 3.40 -29.17 25.16
CA GLN A 28 4.76 -29.02 24.63
C GLN A 28 4.80 -28.98 23.10
N GLU A 29 4.03 -29.84 22.43
CA GLU A 29 3.89 -29.80 20.96
C GLU A 29 3.29 -28.49 20.45
N PHE A 30 2.38 -27.88 21.22
CA PHE A 30 1.79 -26.58 20.88
C PHE A 30 2.76 -25.42 21.11
N ILE A 31 3.57 -25.48 22.17
CA ILE A 31 4.63 -24.50 22.46
C ILE A 31 5.72 -24.58 21.38
N ASN A 32 6.12 -25.79 20.99
CA ASN A 32 7.13 -26.00 19.95
C ASN A 32 6.63 -25.64 18.53
N ARG A 33 5.31 -25.46 18.36
CA ARG A 33 4.68 -24.88 17.17
C ARG A 33 4.72 -23.35 17.15
N GLY A 34 5.43 -22.72 18.09
CA GLY A 34 5.68 -21.28 18.12
C GLY A 34 6.11 -20.76 16.75
N GLY A 35 5.37 -19.75 16.26
CA GLY A 35 5.55 -19.18 14.94
C GLY A 35 6.98 -18.71 14.74
N LYS A 36 7.60 -19.14 13.64
CA LYS A 36 8.82 -18.49 13.16
C LYS A 36 8.49 -17.01 12.98
N PRO A 37 9.18 -16.07 13.65
CA PRO A 37 9.11 -14.69 13.21
C PRO A 37 9.52 -14.69 11.74
N THR A 38 8.75 -14.04 10.87
CA THR A 38 9.26 -13.72 9.54
C THR A 38 10.56 -12.98 9.80
N SER A 39 11.70 -13.60 9.46
CA SER A 39 12.95 -12.88 9.29
C SER A 39 12.56 -11.67 8.47
N ARG A 40 12.63 -10.49 9.10
CA ARG A 40 12.71 -9.24 8.36
C ARG A 40 13.86 -9.51 7.44
N GLY A 41 13.53 -9.72 6.16
CA GLY A 41 14.53 -10.07 5.18
C GLY A 41 15.69 -9.13 5.39
N GLU A 42 16.90 -9.68 5.33
CA GLU A 42 17.99 -8.90 4.79
C GLU A 42 17.50 -8.44 3.42
N GLU A 43 16.75 -7.33 3.41
CA GLU A 43 16.39 -6.60 2.22
C GLU A 43 17.74 -6.25 1.64
N ALA A 44 18.04 -6.95 0.55
CA ALA A 44 19.06 -6.59 -0.40
C ALA A 44 19.19 -5.06 -0.40
N ALA A 45 20.43 -4.57 -0.43
CA ALA A 45 20.70 -3.16 -0.63
C ALA A 45 20.08 -2.71 -1.97
N GLU A 46 18.78 -2.42 -1.96
CA GLU A 46 18.06 -1.89 -3.11
C GLU A 46 18.49 -0.45 -3.22
N THR A 47 19.26 -0.18 -4.27
CA THR A 47 19.49 1.15 -4.83
C THR A 47 18.18 1.72 -5.44
N GLY A 48 17.02 1.38 -4.87
CA GLY A 48 15.67 1.64 -5.35
C GLY A 48 14.85 2.55 -4.43
N GLY A 49 15.49 3.38 -3.61
CA GLY A 49 14.79 4.32 -2.76
C GLY A 49 14.16 5.48 -3.57
N THR A 50 12.86 5.72 -3.39
CA THR A 50 12.21 6.92 -3.91
C THR A 50 12.75 8.16 -3.19
N LYS A 51 13.27 9.14 -3.94
CA LYS A 51 13.71 10.42 -3.39
C LYS A 51 12.67 11.49 -3.68
N SER A 52 12.29 12.26 -2.67
CA SER A 52 11.42 13.42 -2.84
C SER A 52 12.24 14.66 -3.12
N ILE A 53 11.79 15.48 -4.07
CA ILE A 53 12.42 16.76 -4.41
C ILE A 53 11.37 17.85 -4.25
N LYS A 54 11.71 18.94 -3.53
CA LYS A 54 10.89 20.15 -3.50
C LYS A 54 11.25 20.99 -4.72
N LEU A 55 10.29 21.17 -5.62
CA LEU A 55 10.46 22.00 -6.82
C LEU A 55 9.81 23.37 -6.57
N ILE A 56 10.58 24.44 -6.73
CA ILE A 56 10.10 25.83 -6.69
C ILE A 56 10.11 26.36 -8.12
N VAL A 57 8.94 26.77 -8.60
CA VAL A 57 8.68 27.20 -9.98
C VAL A 57 7.94 28.53 -9.93
N LYS A 58 8.18 29.42 -10.89
CA LYS A 58 7.41 30.67 -10.97
C LYS A 58 5.96 30.38 -11.39
N ASP A 59 5.03 31.25 -11.00
CA ASP A 59 3.61 31.07 -11.37
C ASP A 59 3.38 31.07 -12.88
N ALA A 60 4.14 31.89 -13.62
CA ALA A 60 4.11 31.92 -15.08
C ALA A 60 4.47 30.55 -15.68
N GLU A 61 5.53 29.91 -15.18
CA GLU A 61 5.99 28.60 -15.62
C GLU A 61 4.98 27.51 -15.24
N MET A 62 4.41 27.57 -14.03
CA MET A 62 3.35 26.65 -13.59
C MET A 62 2.09 26.72 -14.45
N SER A 63 1.69 27.93 -14.88
CA SER A 63 0.56 28.09 -15.79
C SER A 63 0.86 27.54 -17.18
N ALA A 64 2.07 27.77 -17.71
CA ALA A 64 2.51 27.23 -18.98
C ALA A 64 2.52 25.69 -18.98
N ILE A 65 3.01 25.06 -17.90
CA ILE A 65 3.00 23.60 -17.74
C ILE A 65 1.57 23.04 -17.81
N LYS A 66 0.61 23.67 -17.13
CA LYS A 66 -0.79 23.24 -17.17
C LYS A 66 -1.36 23.29 -18.59
N VAL A 67 -1.13 24.40 -19.30
CA VAL A 67 -1.61 24.58 -20.68
C VAL A 67 -0.99 23.56 -21.64
N LEU A 68 0.32 23.30 -21.54
CA LEU A 68 1.01 22.33 -22.39
C LEU A 68 0.59 20.89 -22.10
N ARG A 69 0.39 20.55 -20.83
CA ARG A 69 -0.13 19.25 -20.41
C ARG A 69 -1.51 19.00 -21.02
N ASP A 70 -2.39 19.99 -20.99
CA ASP A 70 -3.77 19.84 -21.49
C ASP A 70 -3.84 19.73 -23.03
N LYS A 71 -2.84 20.27 -23.74
CA LYS A 71 -2.71 20.15 -25.20
C LYS A 71 -2.16 18.80 -25.66
N ARG A 72 -1.73 17.92 -24.76
CA ARG A 72 -1.12 16.65 -25.14
C ARG A 72 -2.13 15.77 -25.88
N PRO A 73 -1.77 15.21 -27.06
CA PRO A 73 -2.62 14.25 -27.74
C PRO A 73 -2.73 12.98 -26.91
N SER A 74 -3.93 12.73 -26.38
CA SER A 74 -4.24 11.55 -25.57
C SER A 74 -4.31 10.32 -26.46
N ARG A 75 -3.25 9.47 -26.43
CA ARG A 75 -3.17 8.23 -27.22
C ARG A 75 -4.05 7.08 -26.66
N SER A 76 -4.56 7.19 -25.44
CA SER A 76 -5.41 6.17 -24.80
C SER A 76 -6.47 6.82 -23.91
N ARG A 77 -7.56 6.10 -23.61
CA ARG A 77 -8.77 6.60 -22.93
C ARG A 77 -8.43 7.44 -21.67
N LYS A 78 -8.61 8.76 -21.78
CA LYS A 78 -9.00 9.73 -20.72
C LYS A 78 -8.41 9.52 -19.31
N ILE A 79 -7.16 9.11 -19.15
CA ILE A 79 -6.48 9.28 -17.85
C ILE A 79 -5.69 10.59 -17.95
N PRO A 80 -6.14 11.67 -17.28
CA PRO A 80 -5.38 12.91 -17.23
C PRO A 80 -4.09 12.65 -16.43
N ILE A 81 -2.95 12.99 -17.03
CA ILE A 81 -1.64 12.84 -16.40
C ILE A 81 -1.49 13.93 -15.33
N SER A 82 -0.87 13.58 -14.20
CA SER A 82 -0.62 14.56 -13.13
C SER A 82 0.41 15.60 -13.58
N VAL A 83 0.42 16.78 -12.96
CA VAL A 83 1.48 17.79 -13.23
C VAL A 83 2.85 17.23 -12.87
N HIS A 84 2.92 16.45 -11.79
CA HIS A 84 4.13 15.79 -11.32
C HIS A 84 4.69 14.84 -12.38
N ASP A 85 3.87 13.93 -12.91
CA ASP A 85 4.33 12.95 -13.91
C ASP A 85 4.73 13.62 -15.21
N TRP A 86 4.03 14.70 -15.60
CA TRP A 86 4.42 15.50 -16.75
C TRP A 86 5.81 16.12 -16.58
N VAL A 87 6.13 16.62 -15.38
CA VAL A 87 7.47 17.16 -15.07
C VAL A 87 8.52 16.06 -15.08
N ILE A 88 8.23 14.89 -14.50
CA ILE A 88 9.16 13.75 -14.54
C ILE A 88 9.44 13.33 -15.98
N GLU A 89 8.40 13.18 -16.80
CA GLU A 89 8.55 12.80 -18.21
C GLU A 89 9.41 13.81 -18.98
N ALA A 90 9.19 15.11 -18.76
CA ALA A 90 10.00 16.16 -19.38
C ALA A 90 11.48 16.09 -18.94
N ILE A 91 11.74 15.76 -17.67
CA ILE A 91 13.11 15.56 -17.16
C ILE A 91 13.75 14.33 -17.79
N LEU A 92 13.04 13.20 -17.86
CA LEU A 92 13.54 11.97 -18.48
C LEU A 92 13.86 12.18 -19.97
N GLU A 93 12.96 12.81 -20.71
CA GLU A 93 13.19 13.13 -22.12
C GLU A 93 14.42 14.05 -22.29
N LYS A 94 14.60 15.01 -21.38
CA LYS A 94 15.78 15.88 -21.39
C LYS A 94 17.08 15.11 -21.12
N ILE A 95 17.07 14.18 -20.15
CA ILE A 95 18.22 13.31 -19.86
C ILE A 95 18.56 12.47 -21.09
N GLU A 96 17.59 11.81 -21.72
CA GLU A 96 17.83 11.01 -22.93
C GLU A 96 18.42 11.83 -24.08
N ARG A 97 17.91 13.04 -24.31
CA ARG A 97 18.44 13.94 -25.35
C ARG A 97 19.89 14.33 -25.07
N ASP A 98 20.22 14.64 -23.82
CA ASP A 98 21.58 15.04 -23.44
C ASP A 98 22.53 13.83 -23.45
N GLN A 99 22.08 12.65 -23.01
CA GLN A 99 22.83 11.39 -23.15
C GLN A 99 23.18 11.10 -24.61
N LYS A 100 22.21 11.23 -25.53
CA LYS A 100 22.46 11.08 -26.98
C LYS A 100 23.42 12.14 -27.53
N LYS A 101 23.31 13.38 -27.05
CA LYS A 101 24.14 14.50 -27.52
C LYS A 101 25.61 14.36 -27.10
N TYR A 102 25.85 13.89 -25.89
CA TYR A 102 27.21 13.79 -25.33
C TYR A 102 27.78 12.36 -25.38
N GLY A 103 26.99 11.36 -25.80
CA GLY A 103 27.41 9.96 -25.86
C GLY A 103 27.59 9.31 -24.49
N LEU A 104 26.90 9.80 -23.45
CA LEU A 104 26.96 9.23 -22.11
C LEU A 104 25.84 8.23 -21.88
N THR A 105 26.17 7.05 -21.34
CA THR A 105 25.21 6.09 -20.76
C THR A 105 25.31 6.18 -19.23
N LEU A 106 24.51 7.06 -18.64
CA LEU A 106 24.47 7.29 -17.18
C LEU A 106 23.34 6.50 -16.48
N LEU A 107 22.50 5.83 -17.25
CA LEU A 107 21.37 5.02 -16.80
C LEU A 107 21.37 3.70 -17.57
#